data_AF-A0A2D9Q938-F1
#
_entry.id   AF-A0A2D9Q938-F1
#
_cell.length_a   1.000
_cell.length_b   1.000
_cell.length_c   1.000
_cell.angle_alpha   90.00
_cell.angle_beta   90.00
_cell.angle_gamma   90.00
#
_symmetry.space_group_name_H-M   'P 1'
#
loop_
_entity.id
_entity.type
_entity.pdbx_description
1 polymer ?
#
loop_
_entity_poly.entity_id
_entity_poly.type
_entity_poly.pdbx_seq_one_letter_code
_entity_poly.pdbx_strand_id
1 'polypeptide(L)'
;MKKVLIFAIVLFTISATAQRNRFKNIKEVNGKVGIGTTTPDALLTVKGDIHTQEVRVDLDGAVAPDYVFEKYFYGTSEAMPHYNLISLPALEEYLKTNLHLPEVPSAATLEENGLSLKEMNLILLKKIEELTLYTLQQQKEIDALKELIKNK
;
A
#
# COMPACT_ATOMS: atom_id res chain seq x y z
N MET A 1 19.49 -57.44 29.37
CA MET A 1 18.85 -56.15 29.71
C MET A 1 19.71 -54.93 29.35
N LYS A 2 21.00 -54.88 29.73
CA LYS A 2 21.89 -53.73 29.40
C LYS A 2 22.03 -53.41 27.89
N LYS A 3 22.07 -54.43 27.01
CA LYS A 3 22.18 -54.23 25.55
C LYS A 3 20.92 -53.65 24.89
N VAL A 4 19.74 -53.94 25.44
CA VAL A 4 18.45 -53.42 24.94
C VAL A 4 18.29 -51.94 25.34
N LEU A 5 18.76 -51.57 26.53
CA LEU A 5 18.75 -50.19 27.02
C LEU A 5 19.66 -49.28 26.19
N ILE A 6 20.84 -49.76 25.79
CA ILE A 6 21.77 -49.02 24.92
C ILE A 6 21.17 -48.82 23.52
N PHE A 7 20.53 -49.85 22.95
CA PHE A 7 19.86 -49.73 21.65
C PHE A 7 18.70 -48.73 21.68
N ALA A 8 17.94 -48.69 22.78
CA ALA A 8 16.85 -47.72 22.96
C ALA A 8 17.37 -46.28 23.08
N ILE A 9 18.48 -46.04 23.79
CA ILE A 9 19.11 -44.71 23.88
C ILE A 9 19.64 -44.27 22.50
N VAL A 10 20.27 -45.17 21.74
CA VAL A 10 20.75 -44.87 20.39
C VAL A 10 19.57 -44.55 19.44
N LEU A 11 18.48 -45.33 19.46
CA LEU A 11 17.27 -45.02 18.68
C LEU A 11 16.62 -43.68 19.08
N PHE A 12 16.61 -43.37 20.37
CA PHE A 12 16.06 -42.11 20.89
C PHE A 12 16.92 -40.91 20.45
N THR A 13 18.25 -41.06 20.40
CA THR A 13 19.14 -40.01 19.88
C THR A 13 19.05 -39.81 18.36
N ILE A 14 18.83 -40.88 17.57
CA ILE A 14 18.64 -40.76 16.11
C ILE A 14 17.31 -40.04 15.80
N SER A 15 16.28 -40.27 16.61
CA SER A 15 14.99 -39.58 16.48
C SER A 15 15.08 -38.07 16.78
N ALA A 16 16.06 -37.65 17.60
CA ALA A 16 16.25 -36.25 17.99
C ALA A 16 17.05 -35.42 16.98
N THR A 17 17.74 -36.05 16.02
CA THR A 17 18.56 -35.35 15.00
C THR A 17 18.16 -35.69 13.58
N ALA A 18 16.87 -35.92 13.31
CA ALA A 18 16.35 -35.76 11.95
C ALA A 18 16.30 -34.26 11.61
N GLN A 19 17.49 -33.67 11.41
CA GLN A 19 17.65 -32.28 11.01
C GLN A 19 17.04 -32.14 9.62
N ARG A 20 15.79 -31.68 9.58
CA ARG A 20 15.11 -31.27 8.35
C ARG A 20 16.07 -30.37 7.58
N ASN A 21 16.27 -30.67 6.30
CA ASN A 21 16.98 -29.80 5.37
C ASN A 21 16.31 -28.42 5.39
N ARG A 22 16.79 -27.53 6.26
CA ARG A 22 16.28 -26.17 6.38
C ARG A 22 16.55 -25.51 5.04
N PHE A 23 15.50 -25.07 4.35
CA PHE A 23 15.68 -24.21 3.18
C PHE A 23 16.67 -23.10 3.57
N LYS A 24 17.81 -23.03 2.87
CA LYS A 24 18.96 -22.21 3.28
C LYS A 24 18.60 -20.74 3.55
N ASN A 25 17.59 -20.24 2.84
CA ASN A 25 17.15 -18.85 2.88
C ASN A 25 15.79 -18.63 3.59
N ILE A 26 15.19 -19.65 4.21
CA ILE A 26 13.91 -19.51 4.94
C ILE A 26 14.13 -19.76 6.43
N LYS A 27 13.67 -18.81 7.26
CA LYS A 27 13.76 -18.88 8.72
C LYS A 27 12.40 -18.65 9.34
N GLU A 28 11.96 -19.58 10.19
CA GLU A 28 10.85 -19.35 11.10
C GLU A 28 11.38 -18.83 12.45
N VAL A 29 10.74 -17.78 12.98
CA VAL A 29 11.01 -17.18 14.29
C VAL A 29 9.68 -16.75 14.93
N ASN A 30 9.28 -17.41 16.01
CA ASN A 30 8.05 -17.08 16.78
C ASN A 30 6.78 -17.03 15.91
N GLY A 31 6.61 -17.97 14.99
CA GLY A 31 5.48 -18.05 14.06
C GLY A 31 5.58 -17.14 12.83
N LYS A 32 6.63 -16.32 12.72
CA LYS A 32 6.90 -15.46 11.55
C LYS A 32 7.83 -16.15 10.57
N VAL A 33 7.59 -15.96 9.28
CA VAL A 33 8.42 -16.50 8.19
C VAL A 33 9.27 -15.39 7.58
N GLY A 34 10.59 -15.54 7.66
CA GLY A 34 11.57 -14.70 6.98
C GLY A 34 12.16 -15.41 5.76
N ILE A 35 12.17 -14.75 4.60
CA ILE A 35 12.90 -15.18 3.40
C ILE A 35 14.05 -14.21 3.17
N GLY A 36 15.29 -14.70 3.16
CA GLY A 36 16.49 -13.87 3.04
C GLY A 36 16.85 -13.04 4.27
N THR A 37 16.12 -13.19 5.38
CA THR A 37 16.37 -12.49 6.66
C THR A 37 16.30 -13.44 7.85
N THR A 38 17.06 -13.13 8.90
CA THR A 38 17.05 -13.86 10.17
C THR A 38 16.18 -13.24 11.25
N THR A 39 15.64 -12.04 10.99
CA THR A 39 14.89 -11.20 11.93
C THR A 39 13.60 -10.72 11.25
N PRO A 40 12.61 -11.61 11.02
CA PRO A 40 11.33 -11.20 10.46
C PRO A 40 10.56 -10.30 11.43
N ASP A 41 10.05 -9.19 10.91
CA ASP A 41 9.28 -8.17 11.61
C ASP A 41 7.77 -8.30 11.38
N ALA A 42 7.33 -8.85 10.24
CA ALA A 42 5.95 -9.18 9.91
C ALA A 42 5.72 -10.71 9.87
N LEU A 43 4.47 -11.15 9.68
CA LEU A 43 4.15 -12.58 9.51
C LEU A 43 4.93 -13.21 8.34
N LEU A 44 5.11 -12.43 7.27
CA LEU A 44 6.01 -12.73 6.16
C LEU A 44 6.91 -11.53 5.90
N THR A 45 8.22 -11.69 6.10
CA THR A 45 9.23 -10.67 5.75
C THR A 45 10.13 -11.23 4.66
N VAL A 46 10.23 -10.54 3.53
CA VAL A 46 11.12 -10.92 2.42
C VAL A 46 12.20 -9.86 2.27
N LYS A 47 13.47 -10.25 2.43
CA LYS A 47 14.62 -9.39 2.13
C LYS A 47 15.10 -9.71 0.72
N GLY A 48 14.52 -9.03 -0.26
CA GLY A 48 14.76 -9.21 -1.69
C GLY A 48 13.47 -9.03 -2.50
N ASP A 49 13.52 -9.39 -3.77
CA ASP A 49 12.38 -9.21 -4.68
C ASP A 49 11.35 -10.33 -4.55
N ILE A 50 10.09 -9.98 -4.73
CA ILE A 50 8.99 -10.93 -4.88
C ILE A 50 8.56 -10.91 -6.35
N HIS A 51 8.92 -11.96 -7.10
CA HIS A 51 8.42 -12.16 -8.46
C HIS A 51 7.12 -12.98 -8.40
N THR A 52 6.01 -12.34 -8.71
CA THR A 52 4.66 -12.94 -8.71
C THR A 52 3.90 -12.50 -9.96
N GLN A 53 2.89 -13.27 -10.36
CA GLN A 53 2.00 -12.89 -11.46
C GLN A 53 0.96 -11.85 -11.04
N GLU A 54 0.53 -11.88 -9.77
CA GLU A 54 -0.52 -11.02 -9.24
C GLU A 54 -0.35 -10.83 -7.73
N VAL A 55 -0.82 -9.68 -7.21
CA VAL A 55 -0.93 -9.40 -5.78
C VAL A 55 -2.32 -8.86 -5.51
N ARG A 56 -3.17 -9.70 -4.91
CA ARG A 56 -4.46 -9.25 -4.38
C ARG A 56 -4.29 -8.74 -2.96
N VAL A 57 -4.65 -7.47 -2.73
CA VAL A 57 -4.61 -6.87 -1.40
C VAL A 57 -6.02 -6.52 -0.95
N ASP A 58 -6.46 -7.12 0.16
CA ASP A 58 -7.79 -6.88 0.70
C ASP A 58 -7.86 -5.53 1.41
N LEU A 59 -8.97 -4.82 1.19
CA LEU A 59 -9.16 -3.48 1.73
C LEU A 59 -9.33 -3.49 3.25
N ASP A 60 -9.97 -4.53 3.81
CA ASP A 60 -10.21 -4.71 5.25
C ASP A 60 -10.67 -3.42 5.95
N GLY A 61 -11.84 -2.93 5.55
CA GLY A 61 -12.42 -1.68 6.08
C GLY A 61 -11.86 -0.40 5.45
N ALA A 62 -10.82 -0.47 4.60
CA ALA A 62 -10.41 0.68 3.80
C ALA A 62 -11.49 1.07 2.78
N VAL A 63 -11.65 2.37 2.57
CA VAL A 63 -12.69 2.96 1.73
C VAL A 63 -12.10 3.29 0.36
N ALA A 64 -12.74 2.81 -0.71
CA ALA A 64 -12.42 3.21 -2.07
C ALA A 64 -12.77 4.70 -2.29
N PRO A 65 -11.96 5.45 -3.07
CA PRO A 65 -12.08 6.89 -3.16
C PRO A 65 -13.26 7.41 -3.99
N ASP A 66 -14.16 6.54 -4.47
CA ASP A 66 -15.37 6.90 -5.24
C ASP A 66 -16.18 8.07 -4.62
N TYR A 67 -16.06 8.26 -3.30
CA TYR A 67 -16.56 9.43 -2.57
C TYR A 67 -16.15 10.79 -3.18
N VAL A 68 -15.05 10.86 -3.93
CA VAL A 68 -14.60 12.08 -4.63
C VAL A 68 -15.63 12.48 -5.68
N PHE A 69 -16.04 11.53 -6.52
CA PHE A 69 -17.06 11.76 -7.54
C PHE A 69 -18.45 11.87 -6.94
N GLU A 70 -18.80 11.03 -5.95
CA GLU A 70 -20.10 11.13 -5.25
C GLU A 70 -20.30 12.53 -4.68
N LYS A 71 -19.28 13.05 -3.97
CA LYS A 71 -19.32 14.40 -3.42
C LYS A 71 -19.49 15.46 -4.51
N TYR A 72 -18.79 15.34 -5.63
CA TYR A 72 -18.86 16.31 -6.73
C TYR A 72 -20.22 16.30 -7.44
N PHE A 73 -20.76 15.13 -7.77
CA PHE A 73 -21.99 15.00 -8.56
C PHE A 73 -23.27 15.03 -7.72
N TYR A 74 -23.25 14.52 -6.50
CA TYR A 74 -24.41 14.39 -5.63
C TYR A 74 -24.37 15.31 -4.40
N GLY A 75 -23.25 16.00 -4.16
CA GLY A 75 -23.07 16.90 -3.01
C GLY A 75 -22.77 16.20 -1.69
N THR A 76 -22.84 14.87 -1.65
CA THR A 76 -22.62 14.03 -0.47
C THR A 76 -21.99 12.70 -0.86
N SER A 77 -21.32 12.05 0.10
CA SER A 77 -20.88 10.67 0.02
C SER A 77 -21.19 10.01 1.36
N GLU A 78 -21.74 8.80 1.34
CA GLU A 78 -21.97 8.02 2.56
C GLU A 78 -20.65 7.52 3.15
N ALA A 79 -19.71 7.15 2.27
CA ALA A 79 -18.41 6.60 2.66
C ALA A 79 -17.48 7.68 3.25
N MET A 80 -17.57 8.92 2.76
CA MET A 80 -16.78 10.04 3.27
C MET A 80 -17.57 11.37 3.31
N PRO A 81 -18.45 11.57 4.32
CA PRO A 81 -19.36 12.73 4.37
C PRO A 81 -18.66 14.10 4.41
N HIS A 82 -17.45 14.15 4.98
CA HIS A 82 -16.66 15.36 5.17
C HIS A 82 -15.60 15.58 4.09
N TYR A 83 -15.57 14.76 3.03
CA TYR A 83 -14.65 14.99 1.92
C TYR A 83 -14.98 16.30 1.19
N ASN A 84 -13.93 17.07 0.85
CA ASN A 84 -14.03 18.25 0.02
C ASN A 84 -12.83 18.30 -0.93
N LEU A 85 -13.09 18.59 -2.20
CA LEU A 85 -12.05 18.84 -3.19
C LEU A 85 -11.34 20.16 -2.84
N ILE A 86 -10.02 20.13 -2.73
CA ILE A 86 -9.21 21.34 -2.48
C ILE A 86 -9.30 22.29 -3.68
N SER A 87 -9.36 23.60 -3.45
CA SER A 87 -9.35 24.56 -4.57
C SER A 87 -7.94 24.66 -5.17
N LEU A 88 -7.83 24.94 -6.48
CA LEU A 88 -6.51 25.09 -7.13
C LEU A 88 -5.59 26.13 -6.44
N PRO A 89 -6.07 27.30 -5.98
CA PRO A 89 -5.23 28.24 -5.23
C PRO A 89 -4.72 27.67 -3.90
N ALA A 90 -5.58 26.99 -3.13
CA ALA A 90 -5.17 26.38 -1.86
C ALA A 90 -4.21 25.20 -2.09
N LEU A 91 -4.42 24.45 -3.17
CA LEU A 91 -3.51 23.38 -3.57
C LEU A 91 -2.14 23.93 -3.97
N GLU A 92 -2.08 25.04 -4.72
CA GLU A 92 -0.83 25.69 -5.08
C GLU A 92 -0.04 26.16 -3.84
N GLU A 93 -0.72 26.76 -2.86
CA GLU A 93 -0.11 27.17 -1.59
C GLU A 93 0.43 25.96 -0.81
N TYR A 94 -0.34 24.87 -0.74
CA TYR A 94 0.10 23.63 -0.12
C TYR A 94 1.36 23.07 -0.81
N LEU A 95 1.36 23.02 -2.14
CA LEU A 95 2.47 22.48 -2.93
C LEU A 95 3.75 23.31 -2.76
N LYS A 96 3.64 24.65 -2.75
CA LYS A 96 4.79 25.54 -2.51
C LYS A 96 5.44 25.30 -1.15
N THR A 97 4.65 24.94 -0.15
CA THR A 97 5.11 24.74 1.23
C THR A 97 5.64 23.33 1.46
N ASN A 98 4.96 22.31 0.94
CA ASN A 98 5.22 20.90 1.29
C ASN A 98 5.99 20.12 0.22
N LEU A 99 6.03 20.60 -1.03
CA LEU A 99 6.70 19.97 -2.18
C LEU A 99 6.23 18.55 -2.51
N HIS A 100 5.07 18.13 -2.01
CA HIS A 100 4.37 16.90 -2.37
C HIS A 100 2.86 17.13 -2.31
N LEU A 101 2.07 16.22 -2.89
CA LEU A 101 0.61 16.31 -2.85
C LEU A 101 0.07 16.07 -1.42
N PRO A 102 -1.08 16.66 -1.06
CA PRO A 102 -1.76 16.33 0.19
C PRO A 102 -1.96 14.81 0.32
N GLU A 103 -1.75 14.28 1.52
CA GLU A 103 -1.88 12.85 1.88
C GLU A 103 -0.85 11.91 1.25
N VAL A 104 -0.13 12.34 0.21
CA VAL A 104 1.00 11.58 -0.32
C VAL A 104 2.20 11.75 0.61
N PRO A 105 2.80 10.67 1.14
CA PRO A 105 3.99 10.77 1.98
C PRO A 105 5.14 11.50 1.26
N SER A 106 5.91 12.26 2.02
CA SER A 106 7.12 12.91 1.50
C SER A 106 8.17 11.89 1.07
N ALA A 107 9.09 12.29 0.19
CA ALA A 107 10.20 11.43 -0.21
C ALA A 107 11.02 10.93 1.00
N ALA A 108 11.30 11.80 1.97
CA ALA A 108 12.00 11.44 3.19
C ALA A 108 11.24 10.38 4.01
N THR A 109 9.91 10.52 4.10
CA THR A 109 9.05 9.54 4.79
C THR A 109 9.07 8.18 4.10
N LEU A 110 9.09 8.16 2.77
CA LEU A 110 9.17 6.93 1.97
C LEU A 110 10.54 6.26 2.05
N GLU A 111 11.62 7.04 2.11
CA GLU A 111 12.97 6.51 2.29
C GLU A 111 13.15 5.84 3.65
N GLU A 112 12.55 6.40 4.71
CA GLU A 112 12.65 5.86 6.07
C GLU A 112 11.73 4.66 6.29
N ASN A 113 10.46 4.77 5.89
CA ASN A 113 9.42 3.81 6.27
C ASN A 113 9.04 2.83 5.15
N GLY A 114 9.55 3.04 3.95
CA GLY A 114 9.11 2.33 2.75
C GLY A 114 7.70 2.74 2.32
N LEU A 115 7.07 1.88 1.53
CA LEU A 115 5.79 2.14 0.89
C LEU A 115 4.78 1.01 1.19
N SER A 116 3.59 1.38 1.64
CA SER A 116 2.44 0.47 1.70
C SER A 116 1.74 0.40 0.35
N LEU A 117 1.76 -0.77 -0.30
CA LEU A 117 1.14 -0.96 -1.61
C LEU A 117 -0.38 -0.69 -1.59
N LYS A 118 -1.09 -1.13 -0.55
CA LYS A 118 -2.54 -0.88 -0.42
C LYS A 118 -2.84 0.61 -0.34
N GLU A 119 -2.20 1.26 0.64
CA GLU A 119 -2.47 2.65 0.98
C GLU A 119 -2.09 3.58 -0.17
N MET A 120 -0.91 3.39 -0.77
CA MET A 120 -0.48 4.20 -1.88
C MET A 120 -1.38 4.02 -3.11
N ASN A 121 -1.82 2.81 -3.43
CA ASN A 121 -2.75 2.61 -4.56
C ASN A 121 -4.09 3.32 -4.33
N LEU A 122 -4.63 3.32 -3.10
CA LEU A 122 -5.84 4.05 -2.76
C LEU A 122 -5.64 5.57 -2.86
N ILE A 123 -4.50 6.09 -2.36
CA ILE A 123 -4.14 7.51 -2.47
C ILE A 123 -4.00 7.89 -3.94
N LEU A 124 -3.28 7.11 -4.75
CA LEU A 124 -3.08 7.37 -6.18
C LEU A 124 -4.42 7.39 -6.93
N LEU A 125 -5.31 6.43 -6.66
CA LEU A 125 -6.65 6.42 -7.25
C LEU A 125 -7.42 7.69 -6.88
N LYS A 126 -7.41 8.09 -5.60
CA LYS A 126 -8.00 9.35 -5.15
C LYS A 126 -7.44 10.54 -5.92
N LYS A 127 -6.12 10.63 -6.10
CA LYS A 127 -5.47 11.75 -6.82
C LYS A 127 -5.82 11.76 -8.31
N ILE A 128 -6.02 10.60 -8.93
CA ILE A 128 -6.49 10.49 -10.31
C ILE A 128 -7.93 11.02 -10.44
N GLU A 129 -8.79 10.71 -9.48
CA GLU A 129 -10.17 11.21 -9.47
C GLU A 129 -10.21 12.74 -9.26
N GLU A 130 -9.44 13.24 -8.30
CA GLU A 130 -9.27 14.69 -8.07
C GLU A 130 -8.76 15.41 -9.33
N LEU A 131 -7.72 14.87 -9.98
CA LEU A 131 -7.17 15.40 -11.23
C LEU A 131 -8.19 15.40 -12.37
N THR A 132 -9.01 14.35 -12.44
CA THR A 132 -10.09 14.25 -13.43
C THR A 132 -11.12 15.36 -13.23
N LEU A 133 -11.50 15.64 -11.98
CA LEU A 133 -12.41 16.76 -11.67
C LEU A 133 -11.81 18.11 -12.02
N TYR A 134 -10.53 18.36 -11.72
CA TYR A 134 -9.87 19.60 -12.15
C TYR A 134 -9.85 19.73 -13.68
N THR A 135 -9.57 18.64 -14.39
CA THR A 135 -9.55 18.62 -15.86
C THR A 135 -10.93 18.94 -16.44
N LEU A 136 -12.01 18.40 -15.87
CA LEU A 136 -13.38 18.71 -16.27
C LEU A 136 -13.73 20.19 -16.01
N GLN A 137 -13.27 20.76 -14.88
CA GLN A 137 -13.46 22.17 -14.58
C GLN A 137 -12.71 23.06 -15.58
N GLN A 138 -11.45 22.75 -15.85
CA GLN A 138 -10.64 23.46 -16.84
C GLN A 138 -11.25 23.39 -18.24
N GLN A 139 -11.77 22.24 -18.67
CA GLN A 139 -12.43 22.10 -19.96
C GLN A 139 -13.66 23.00 -20.08
N LYS A 140 -14.48 23.08 -19.02
CA LYS A 140 -15.65 23.98 -18.97
C LYS A 140 -15.24 25.45 -19.12
N GLU A 141 -14.16 25.88 -18.46
CA GLU A 141 -13.63 27.24 -18.60
C GLU A 141 -13.12 27.52 -20.02
N ILE A 142 -12.38 26.57 -20.61
CA ILE A 142 -11.88 26.68 -21.98
C ILE A 142 -13.05 26.82 -22.97
N ASP A 143 -14.11 26.04 -22.83
CA ASP A 143 -15.26 26.10 -23.73
C ASP A 143 -16.03 27.42 -23.56
N ALA A 144 -16.19 27.91 -22.33
CA ALA A 144 -16.75 29.24 -22.07
C ALA A 144 -15.93 30.35 -22.75
N LEU A 145 -14.59 30.28 -22.65
CA LEU A 145 -13.69 31.25 -23.31
C LEU A 145 -13.80 31.17 -24.84
N LYS A 146 -13.90 29.98 -25.43
CA LYS A 146 -14.07 29.80 -26.87
C LYS A 146 -15.38 30.39 -27.37
N GLU A 147 -16.48 30.19 -26.65
CA GLU A 147 -17.78 30.78 -27.01
C GLU A 147 -17.76 32.31 -26.93
N LEU A 148 -17.10 32.89 -25.92
CA LEU A 148 -16.91 34.34 -25.84
C LEU A 148 -16.10 34.91 -27.01
N ILE A 149 -15.13 34.14 -27.53
CA ILE A 149 -14.34 34.55 -28.70
C ILE A 149 -15.14 34.44 -29.99
N LYS A 150 -15.96 33.40 -30.17
CA LYS A 150 -16.81 33.24 -31.38
C LYS A 150 -17.89 34.33 -31.51
N ASN A 151 -18.37 34.84 -30.39
CA ASN A 151 -19.42 35.86 -30.34
C ASN A 151 -18.89 37.31 -30.42
N LYS A 152 -17.58 37.49 -30.61
CA LYS A 152 -16.93 38.78 -30.89
C LYS A 152 -16.64 38.95 -32.37
#